data_AF-A0A0F2T5U4-F1
#
_entry.id   AF-A0A0F2T5U4-F1
#
_cell.length_a   1.000
_cell.length_b   1.000
_cell.length_c   1.000
_cell.angle_alpha   90.00
_cell.angle_beta   90.00
_cell.angle_gamma   90.00
#
_symmetry.space_group_name_H-M   'P 1'
#
loop_
_entity.id
_entity.type
_entity.pdbx_description
1 polymer ?
#
loop_
_entity_poly.entity_id
_entity_poly.type
_entity_poly.pdbx_seq_one_letter_code
_entity_poly.pdbx_strand_id
1 'polypeptide(L)'
;CPPAQRNRCTTAATRPAPVTEEAITQHLATLGHPDLPHHWDPGTRTLTIPAPVDRRVCLNTAQRFQITVHGQRRDGDPYWTSRFNGSPTLTVPSMPANPT
;
A
#
# COMPACT_ATOMS: atom_id res chain seq x y z
N CYS A 1 19.80 -21.27 -4.64
CA CYS A 1 19.22 -20.42 -3.57
C CYS A 1 19.33 -21.16 -2.23
N PRO A 2 20.13 -20.66 -1.27
CA PRO A 2 20.29 -21.27 0.05
C PRO A 2 18.95 -21.47 0.78
N PRO A 3 18.78 -22.54 1.59
CA PRO A 3 17.51 -22.84 2.27
C PRO A 3 16.99 -21.68 3.13
N ALA A 4 17.88 -20.97 3.82
CA ALA A 4 17.53 -19.81 4.64
C ALA A 4 16.93 -18.65 3.81
N GLN A 5 17.41 -18.44 2.58
CA GLN A 5 16.90 -17.41 1.69
C GLN A 5 15.57 -17.83 1.07
N ARG A 6 15.42 -19.12 0.71
CA ARG A 6 14.16 -19.70 0.24
C ARG A 6 13.06 -19.58 1.29
N ASN A 7 13.36 -19.91 2.55
CA ASN A 7 12.42 -19.81 3.67
C ASN A 7 12.00 -18.37 3.95
N ARG A 8 12.92 -17.40 3.86
CA ARG A 8 12.56 -15.98 3.98
C ARG A 8 11.65 -15.52 2.84
N CYS A 9 11.90 -15.98 1.61
CA CYS A 9 11.04 -15.67 0.47
C CYS A 9 9.64 -16.28 0.63
N THR A 10 9.51 -17.52 1.12
CA THR A 10 8.19 -18.12 1.38
C THR A 10 7.47 -17.49 2.57
N THR A 11 8.17 -17.09 3.62
CA THR A 11 7.56 -16.35 4.74
C THR A 11 7.14 -14.93 4.32
N ALA A 12 7.95 -14.25 3.50
CA ALA A 12 7.58 -12.96 2.91
C ALA A 12 6.41 -13.08 1.90
N ALA A 13 6.20 -14.27 1.33
CA ALA A 13 5.05 -14.59 0.49
C ALA A 13 3.76 -14.84 1.29
N THR A 14 3.73 -14.54 2.60
CA THR A 14 2.49 -14.47 3.36
C THR A 14 1.56 -13.50 2.64
N ARG A 15 0.55 -14.07 1.97
CA ARG A 15 -0.39 -13.33 1.14
C ARG A 15 -1.00 -12.21 1.99
N PRO A 16 -0.90 -10.93 1.57
CA PRO A 16 -1.59 -9.86 2.27
C PRO A 16 -3.06 -10.20 2.42
N ALA A 17 -3.67 -9.76 3.52
CA ALA A 17 -5.10 -9.96 3.74
C ALA A 17 -5.89 -9.53 2.47
N PRO A 18 -6.98 -10.24 2.13
CA PRO A 18 -7.82 -9.85 1.02
C PRO A 18 -8.32 -8.42 1.23
N VAL A 19 -8.10 -7.56 0.23
CA VAL A 19 -8.55 -6.18 0.23
C VAL A 19 -9.87 -6.14 -0.53
N THR A 20 -10.92 -5.64 0.10
CA THR A 20 -12.23 -5.47 -0.53
C THR A 20 -12.48 -4.00 -0.86
N GLU A 21 -13.36 -3.77 -1.82
CA GLU A 21 -13.74 -2.41 -2.25
C GLU A 21 -14.44 -1.65 -1.12
N GLU A 22 -15.23 -2.33 -0.29
CA GLU A 22 -15.89 -1.75 0.87
C GLU A 22 -14.86 -1.27 1.91
N ALA A 23 -13.80 -2.04 2.14
CA ALA A 23 -12.72 -1.64 3.04
C ALA A 23 -11.99 -0.40 2.53
N ILE A 24 -11.75 -0.30 1.22
CA ILE A 24 -11.16 0.88 0.58
C ILE A 24 -12.08 2.09 0.76
N THR A 25 -13.37 1.93 0.47
CA THR A 25 -14.39 2.98 0.59
C THR A 25 -14.48 3.50 2.02
N GLN A 26 -14.59 2.59 3.00
CA GLN A 26 -14.62 2.95 4.41
C GLN A 26 -13.34 3.69 4.82
N HIS A 27 -12.18 3.24 4.35
CA HIS A 27 -10.91 3.90 4.65
C HIS A 27 -10.84 5.30 4.05
N LEU A 28 -11.25 5.50 2.79
CA LEU A 28 -11.30 6.83 2.18
C LEU A 28 -12.26 7.76 2.93
N ALA A 29 -13.41 7.25 3.40
CA ALA A 29 -14.31 8.00 4.28
C ALA A 29 -13.63 8.42 5.59
N THR A 30 -12.83 7.56 6.22
CA THR A 30 -12.05 7.93 7.43
C THR A 30 -10.99 9.01 7.18
N LEU A 31 -10.53 9.14 5.93
CA LEU A 31 -9.60 10.19 5.51
C LEU A 31 -10.31 11.48 5.06
N GLY A 32 -11.65 11.55 5.14
CA GLY A 32 -12.45 12.72 4.74
C GLY A 32 -12.87 12.72 3.27
N HIS A 33 -12.77 11.58 2.59
CA HIS A 33 -13.07 11.42 1.16
C HIS A 33 -14.13 10.35 0.89
N PRO A 34 -15.35 10.45 1.48
CA PRO A 34 -16.38 9.40 1.36
C PRO A 34 -16.90 9.22 -0.07
N ASP A 35 -16.94 10.29 -0.86
CA ASP A 35 -17.51 10.29 -2.22
C ASP A 35 -16.42 10.28 -3.32
N LEU A 36 -15.19 9.88 -2.96
CA LEU A 36 -14.09 9.89 -3.91
C LEU A 36 -14.30 8.78 -4.94
N PRO A 37 -14.47 9.12 -6.24
CA PRO A 37 -14.60 8.10 -7.27
C PRO A 37 -13.30 7.30 -7.32
N HIS A 38 -13.43 5.98 -7.34
CA HIS A 38 -12.30 5.08 -7.41
C HIS A 38 -12.69 3.76 -8.07
N HIS A 39 -11.68 3.01 -8.50
CA HIS A 39 -11.83 1.68 -9.08
C HIS A 39 -10.77 0.74 -8.48
N TRP A 40 -11.22 -0.38 -7.91
CA TRP A 40 -10.36 -1.41 -7.36
C TRP A 40 -10.23 -2.59 -8.32
N ASP A 41 -9.00 -2.88 -8.75
CA ASP A 41 -8.67 -4.09 -9.50
C ASP A 41 -7.96 -5.11 -8.56
N PRO A 42 -8.65 -6.18 -8.14
CA PRO A 42 -8.08 -7.21 -7.28
C PRO A 42 -7.04 -8.08 -7.99
N GLY A 43 -7.07 -8.18 -9.33
CA GLY A 43 -6.15 -8.98 -10.13
C GLY A 43 -4.75 -8.38 -10.15
N THR A 44 -4.66 -7.06 -10.32
CA THR A 44 -3.38 -6.34 -10.27
C THR A 44 -3.06 -5.70 -8.91
N ARG A 45 -3.99 -5.79 -7.95
CA ARG A 45 -3.94 -5.09 -6.65
C ARG A 45 -3.72 -3.59 -6.82
N THR A 46 -4.51 -2.99 -7.71
CA THR A 46 -4.38 -1.59 -8.09
C THR A 46 -5.66 -0.83 -7.81
N LEU A 47 -5.55 0.24 -7.02
CA LEU A 47 -6.60 1.24 -6.84
C LEU A 47 -6.35 2.40 -7.79
N THR A 48 -7.34 2.78 -8.58
CA THR A 48 -7.28 3.95 -9.47
C THR A 48 -8.25 5.01 -8.96
N ILE A 49 -7.76 6.23 -8.76
CA ILE A 49 -8.53 7.39 -8.30
C ILE A 49 -8.54 8.41 -9.45
N PRO A 50 -9.61 8.48 -10.27
CA PRO A 50 -9.72 9.39 -11.41
C PRO A 50 -9.99 10.86 -11.02
N ALA A 51 -9.89 11.21 -9.74
CA ALA A 51 -10.07 12.57 -9.24
C ALA A 51 -8.77 13.13 -8.62
N PRO A 52 -8.57 14.46 -8.64
CA PRO A 52 -7.48 15.09 -7.91
C PRO A 52 -7.58 14.77 -6.42
N VAL A 53 -6.51 14.19 -5.88
CA VAL A 53 -6.47 13.75 -4.48
C VAL A 53 -5.12 14.10 -3.89
N ASP A 54 -5.11 14.40 -2.58
CA ASP A 54 -3.85 14.68 -1.90
C ASP A 54 -2.93 13.46 -1.90
N ARG A 55 -1.66 13.69 -2.20
CA ARG A 55 -0.61 12.66 -2.17
C ARG A 55 -0.60 11.86 -0.87
N ARG A 56 -0.89 12.51 0.26
CA ARG A 56 -0.96 11.88 1.59
C ARG A 56 -2.02 10.79 1.65
N VAL A 57 -3.17 10.99 1.01
CA VAL A 57 -4.27 10.02 0.95
C VAL A 57 -3.80 8.81 0.16
N CYS A 58 -3.25 9.01 -1.04
CA CYS A 58 -2.75 7.90 -1.86
C CYS A 58 -1.66 7.09 -1.15
N LEU A 59 -0.72 7.75 -0.47
CA LEU A 59 0.34 7.08 0.29
C LEU A 59 -0.23 6.29 1.47
N ASN A 60 -1.17 6.87 2.23
CA ASN A 60 -1.78 6.22 3.38
C ASN A 60 -2.55 4.97 2.95
N THR A 61 -3.38 5.10 1.92
CA THR A 61 -4.15 3.99 1.36
C THR A 61 -3.26 2.90 0.77
N ALA A 62 -2.21 3.27 0.02
CA ALA A 62 -1.23 2.33 -0.51
C ALA A 62 -0.59 1.51 0.61
N GLN A 63 -0.09 2.17 1.66
CA GLN A 63 0.57 1.52 2.79
C GLN A 63 -0.39 0.66 3.62
N ARG A 64 -1.60 1.19 3.91
CA ARG A 64 -2.60 0.50 4.74
C ARG A 64 -2.99 -0.85 4.15
N PHE A 65 -3.19 -0.91 2.84
CA PHE A 65 -3.64 -2.12 2.15
C PHE A 65 -2.52 -2.90 1.46
N GLN A 66 -1.29 -2.36 1.44
CA GLN A 66 -0.17 -2.93 0.68
C GLN A 66 -0.55 -3.16 -0.79
N ILE A 67 -1.03 -2.08 -1.44
CA ILE A 67 -1.52 -2.07 -2.82
C ILE A 67 -0.81 -0.99 -3.64
N THR A 68 -0.97 -1.05 -4.96
CA THR A 68 -0.64 0.08 -5.83
C THR A 68 -1.83 1.05 -5.85
N VAL A 69 -1.56 2.35 -5.76
CA VAL A 69 -2.56 3.41 -5.96
C VAL A 69 -2.11 4.31 -7.11
N HIS A 70 -2.98 4.52 -8.10
CA HIS A 70 -2.84 5.58 -9.09
C HIS A 70 -3.81 6.70 -8.78
N GLY A 71 -3.32 7.93 -8.74
CA GLY A 71 -4.15 9.12 -8.53
C GLY A 71 -3.93 10.16 -9.61
N GLN A 72 -4.91 11.03 -9.81
CA GLN A 72 -4.68 12.27 -10.55
C GLN A 72 -3.96 13.30 -9.68
N ARG A 73 -3.05 14.03 -10.30
CA ARG A 73 -2.30 15.11 -9.67
C ARG A 73 -3.24 16.20 -9.20
N ARG A 74 -3.08 16.61 -7.94
CA ARG A 74 -3.57 17.89 -7.45
C ARG A 74 -2.62 19.01 -7.87
N ASP A 75 -3.17 20.10 -8.40
CA ASP A 75 -2.37 21.27 -8.76
C ASP A 75 -1.57 21.80 -7.57
N GLY A 76 -0.31 22.16 -7.82
CA GLY A 76 0.59 22.71 -6.81
C GLY A 76 1.42 21.70 -6.01
N ASP A 77 1.32 20.39 -6.27
CA ASP A 77 2.23 19.40 -5.65
C ASP A 77 3.51 19.21 -6.52
N PRO A 78 4.69 19.70 -6.09
CA PRO A 78 5.94 19.54 -6.84
C PRO A 78 6.55 18.13 -6.71
N TYR A 79 6.09 17.34 -5.73
CA TYR A 79 6.58 15.98 -5.46
C TYR A 79 5.59 14.91 -5.89
N TRP A 80 4.68 15.26 -6.80
CA TRP A 80 3.66 14.36 -7.29
C TRP A 80 4.28 13.18 -8.04
N THR A 81 3.76 11.99 -7.75
CA THR A 81 4.02 10.77 -8.51
C THR A 81 2.69 10.13 -8.85
N SER A 82 2.45 9.79 -10.11
CA SER A 82 1.16 9.19 -10.52
C SER A 82 0.92 7.81 -9.91
N ARG A 83 1.96 7.15 -9.39
CA ARG A 83 1.91 5.81 -8.82
C ARG A 83 2.49 5.77 -7.41
N PHE A 84 1.75 5.21 -6.47
CA PHE A 84 2.13 4.99 -5.08
C PHE A 84 2.10 3.50 -4.77
N ASN A 85 3.18 2.96 -4.20
CA ASN A 85 3.27 1.54 -3.87
C ASN A 85 3.34 1.34 -2.35
N GLY A 86 2.41 0.57 -1.80
CA GLY A 86 2.51 0.04 -0.45
C GLY A 86 3.27 -1.26 -0.43
N SER A 87 4.50 -1.25 0.06
CA SER A 87 5.26 -2.48 0.30
C SER A 87 5.12 -2.90 1.76
N PRO A 88 5.13 -4.21 2.06
CA PRO A 88 5.24 -4.67 3.44
C PRO A 88 6.51 -4.11 4.07
N THR A 89 6.40 -3.60 5.30
CA THR A 89 7.56 -3.16 6.07
C THR A 89 8.49 -4.34 6.30
N LEU A 90 9.76 -4.18 5.92
CA LEU A 90 10.80 -5.17 6.22
C LEU A 90 11.12 -5.10 7.72
N THR A 91 10.58 -6.03 8.51
CA THR A 91 11.01 -6.21 9.90
C THR A 91 12.33 -6.97 9.90
N VAL A 92 13.43 -6.29 10.25
CA VAL A 92 14.72 -6.94 10.49
C VAL A 92 14.69 -7.50 11.92
N PRO A 93 14.86 -8.81 12.14
CA PRO A 93 14.96 -9.34 13.49
C PRO A 93 16.19 -8.73 14.17
N SER A 94 16.00 -8.17 15.36
CA SER A 94 17.09 -7.76 16.24
C SER A 94 17.97 -8.98 16.53
N MET A 95 19.26 -8.90 16.19
CA MET A 95 20.19 -9.96 16.56
C MET A 95 20.24 -10.08 18.09
N PRO A 96 20.24 -11.29 18.65
CA PRO A 96 20.41 -11.45 20.10
C PRO A 96 21.75 -10.82 20.51
N ALA A 97 21.73 -10.00 21.57
CA ALA A 97 22.93 -9.45 22.16
C ALA A 97 23.86 -10.61 22.54
N ASN A 98 25.11 -10.56 22.07
CA ASN A 98 26.12 -11.55 22.39
C ASN A 98 26.38 -11.49 23.90
N PRO A 99 26.22 -12.58 24.67
CA PRO A 99 26.63 -12.57 26.07
C PRO A 99 28.14 -12.44 26.13
N THR A 100 28.61 -11.37 26.78
CA THR A 100 30.00 -11.11 27.13
C THR A 100 30.60 -12.19 28.01
#